data_AF-A0AAW7MGQ6-F1
#
_entry.id   AF-A0AAW7MGQ6-F1
#
_cell.length_a   1.000
_cell.length_b   1.000
_cell.length_c   1.000
_cell.angle_alpha   90.00
_cell.angle_beta   90.00
_cell.angle_gamma   90.00
#
_symmetry.space_group_name_H-M   'P 1'
#
loop_
_entity.id
_entity.type
_entity.pdbx_description
1 polymer ?
#
loop_
_entity_poly.entity_id
_entity_poly.type
_entity_poly.pdbx_seq_one_letter_code
_entity_poly.pdbx_strand_id
1 'polypeptide(L)'
;MDQQVKADPKPRGRGRAASIDDKIAEVEEMLKGLKEKKRQEDRAAIDKNRKGILDLFKSEGMDVVDVAVWQKITPQLRKLLGMPGSVESTANGGAKGAAS
;
A
#
# COMPACT_ATOMS: atom_id res chain seq x y z
N MET A 1 28.28 47.47 -55.54
CA MET A 1 27.77 47.44 -54.15
C MET A 1 26.44 46.75 -54.23
N ASP A 2 26.24 45.59 -53.60
CA ASP A 2 24.93 45.19 -53.05
C ASP A 2 25.10 43.95 -52.18
N GLN A 3 24.28 43.92 -51.14
CA GLN A 3 24.66 43.56 -49.79
C GLN A 3 24.17 42.14 -49.46
N GLN A 4 25.07 41.29 -48.94
CA GLN A 4 24.73 40.01 -48.33
C GLN A 4 23.82 40.25 -47.12
N VAL A 5 22.59 39.75 -47.17
CA VAL A 5 21.73 39.68 -45.98
C VAL A 5 21.96 38.31 -45.33
N LYS A 6 22.63 38.35 -44.17
CA LYS A 6 22.99 37.20 -43.33
C LYS A 6 21.73 36.57 -42.74
N ALA A 7 21.68 35.25 -42.74
CA ALA A 7 20.65 34.47 -42.06
C ALA A 7 20.85 34.51 -40.53
N ASP A 8 19.81 34.91 -39.80
CA ASP A 8 19.78 34.87 -38.34
C ASP A 8 19.62 33.42 -37.81
N PRO A 9 20.42 32.99 -36.80
CA PRO A 9 20.34 31.65 -36.25
C PRO A 9 19.16 31.52 -35.27
N LYS A 10 18.27 30.57 -35.55
CA LYS A 10 17.09 30.22 -34.73
C LYS A 10 17.53 29.69 -33.35
N PRO A 11 16.95 30.14 -32.22
CA PRO A 11 17.38 29.74 -30.88
C PRO A 11 16.95 28.30 -30.58
N ARG A 12 17.88 27.36 -30.72
CA ARG A 12 17.73 25.96 -30.30
C ARG A 12 18.08 25.84 -28.82
N GLY A 13 17.08 25.93 -27.93
CA GLY A 13 17.35 25.73 -26.50
C GLY A 13 16.14 25.47 -25.62
N ARG A 14 14.97 26.00 -25.95
CA ARG A 14 13.80 25.94 -25.04
C ARG A 14 13.03 24.62 -25.02
N GLY A 15 13.09 23.81 -26.09
CA GLY A 15 12.24 22.62 -26.23
C GLY A 15 12.71 21.37 -25.48
N ARG A 16 14.02 21.23 -25.21
CA ARG A 16 14.55 20.02 -24.56
C ARG A 16 14.32 20.00 -23.05
N ALA A 17 14.43 21.15 -22.37
CA ALA A 17 14.16 21.24 -20.94
C ALA A 17 12.68 21.02 -20.65
N ALA A 18 11.79 21.71 -21.37
CA ALA A 18 10.34 21.48 -21.29
C ALA A 18 9.98 20.01 -21.56
N SER A 19 10.61 19.38 -22.55
CA SER A 19 10.40 17.95 -22.84
C SER A 19 10.93 16.99 -21.77
N ILE A 20 11.90 17.38 -20.94
CA ILE A 20 12.36 16.58 -19.81
C ILE A 20 11.40 16.76 -18.63
N ASP A 21 10.97 17.99 -18.36
CA ASP A 21 9.99 18.29 -17.32
C ASP A 21 8.65 17.59 -17.60
N ASP A 22 8.20 17.56 -18.86
CA ASP A 22 6.99 16.83 -19.29
C ASP A 22 7.12 15.32 -19.04
N LYS A 23 8.30 14.75 -19.29
CA LYS A 23 8.58 13.32 -19.01
C LYS A 23 8.64 13.03 -17.52
N ILE A 24 9.17 13.96 -16.72
CA ILE A 24 9.16 13.85 -15.26
C ILE A 24 7.72 13.82 -14.77
N ALA A 25 6.87 14.75 -15.23
CA ALA A 25 5.47 14.81 -14.87
C ALA A 25 4.69 13.52 -15.27
N GLU A 26 4.95 12.98 -16.46
CA GLU A 26 4.35 11.73 -16.93
C GLU A 26 4.77 10.53 -16.03
N VAL A 27 6.05 10.44 -15.68
CA VAL A 27 6.57 9.39 -14.80
C VAL A 27 6.04 9.53 -13.38
N GLU A 28 5.88 10.74 -12.88
CA GLU A 28 5.29 11.01 -11.56
C GLU A 28 3.82 10.58 -11.48
N GLU A 29 3.02 10.87 -12.51
CA GLU A 29 1.63 10.41 -12.59
C GLU A 29 1.54 8.89 -12.72
N MET A 30 2.41 8.24 -13.52
CA MET A 30 2.50 6.78 -13.57
C MET A 30 2.86 6.19 -12.20
N LEU A 31 3.83 6.79 -11.51
CA LEU A 31 4.27 6.33 -10.18
C LEU A 31 3.15 6.47 -9.15
N LYS A 32 2.39 7.57 -9.20
CA LYS A 32 1.20 7.78 -8.36
C LYS A 32 0.13 6.72 -8.63
N GLY A 33 -0.14 6.41 -9.90
CA GLY A 33 -1.05 5.33 -10.29
C GLY A 33 -0.61 3.96 -9.78
N LEU A 34 0.68 3.62 -9.92
CA LEU A 34 1.23 2.36 -9.42
C LEU A 34 1.20 2.25 -7.90
N LYS A 35 1.45 3.34 -7.16
CA LYS A 35 1.32 3.38 -5.70
C LYS A 35 -0.12 3.11 -5.25
N GLU A 36 -1.10 3.73 -5.91
CA GLU A 36 -2.50 3.50 -5.58
C GLU A 36 -2.92 2.06 -5.92
N LYS A 37 -2.49 1.53 -7.08
CA LYS A 37 -2.74 0.14 -7.46
C LYS A 37 -2.16 -0.84 -6.43
N LYS A 38 -0.92 -0.64 -6.00
CA LYS A 38 -0.31 -1.45 -4.93
C LYS A 38 -1.12 -1.42 -3.65
N ARG A 39 -1.59 -0.24 -3.23
CA ARG A 39 -2.43 -0.09 -2.03
C ARG A 39 -3.74 -0.87 -2.16
N GLN A 40 -4.35 -0.89 -3.34
CA GLN A 40 -5.57 -1.64 -3.59
C GLN A 40 -5.32 -3.15 -3.62
N GLU A 41 -4.23 -3.59 -4.25
CA GLU A 41 -3.82 -5.00 -4.27
C GLU A 41 -3.51 -5.52 -2.87
N ASP A 42 -2.80 -4.74 -2.05
CA ASP A 42 -2.50 -5.08 -0.65
C ASP A 42 -3.80 -5.24 0.16
N ARG A 43 -4.77 -4.33 -0.02
CA ARG A 43 -6.09 -4.44 0.63
C ARG A 43 -6.84 -5.69 0.19
N ALA A 44 -6.91 -5.94 -1.12
CA ALA A 44 -7.58 -7.11 -1.67
C ALA A 44 -6.93 -8.43 -1.20
N ALA A 45 -5.60 -8.45 -1.08
CA ALA A 45 -4.86 -9.60 -0.56
C ALA A 45 -5.19 -9.87 0.92
N ILE A 46 -5.26 -8.83 1.75
CA ILE A 46 -5.66 -8.94 3.15
C ILE A 46 -7.09 -9.47 3.27
N ASP A 47 -8.03 -8.93 2.48
CA ASP A 47 -9.44 -9.35 2.53
C ASP A 47 -9.61 -10.80 2.06
N LYS A 48 -8.89 -11.20 0.99
CA LYS A 48 -8.88 -12.58 0.50
C LYS A 48 -8.31 -13.54 1.55
N ASN A 49 -7.21 -13.15 2.21
CA ASN A 49 -6.60 -13.95 3.27
C ASN A 49 -7.55 -14.09 4.46
N ARG A 50 -8.14 -12.99 4.93
CA ARG A 50 -9.12 -12.98 6.01
C ARG A 50 -10.32 -13.87 5.71
N LYS A 51 -10.84 -13.81 4.48
CA LYS A 51 -11.93 -14.70 4.04
C LYS A 51 -11.50 -16.17 4.07
N GLY A 52 -10.32 -16.49 3.54
CA GLY A 52 -9.80 -17.86 3.56
C GLY A 52 -9.63 -18.42 4.97
N ILE A 53 -9.15 -17.62 5.91
CA ILE A 53 -9.06 -18.01 7.33
C ILE A 53 -10.45 -18.26 7.91
N LEU A 54 -11.43 -17.39 7.64
CA LEU A 54 -12.79 -17.57 8.14
C LEU A 54 -13.49 -18.81 7.55
N ASP A 55 -13.30 -19.06 6.26
CA ASP A 55 -13.87 -20.23 5.59
C ASP A 55 -13.27 -21.53 6.15
N LEU A 56 -11.94 -21.55 6.39
CA LEU A 56 -11.27 -22.66 7.08
C LEU A 56 -11.80 -22.84 8.51
N PHE A 57 -11.98 -21.74 9.25
CA PHE A 57 -12.47 -21.80 10.63
C PHE A 57 -13.89 -22.39 10.71
N LYS A 58 -14.74 -22.07 9.72
CA LYS A 58 -16.08 -22.64 9.59
C LYS A 58 -16.06 -24.11 9.16
N SER A 59 -15.22 -24.48 8.19
CA SER A 59 -15.14 -25.88 7.73
C SER A 59 -14.66 -26.83 8.82
N GLU A 60 -13.77 -26.35 9.69
CA GLU A 60 -13.26 -27.11 10.85
C GLU A 60 -14.20 -27.04 12.07
N GLY A 61 -15.38 -26.41 11.96
CA GLY A 61 -16.38 -26.32 13.03
C GLY A 61 -15.91 -25.51 14.25
N MET A 62 -14.90 -24.65 14.08
CA MET A 62 -14.35 -23.84 15.15
C MET A 62 -15.21 -22.61 15.49
N ASP A 63 -16.19 -22.28 14.64
CA ASP A 63 -17.16 -21.19 14.79
C ASP A 63 -18.26 -21.46 15.82
N VAL A 64 -18.39 -22.71 16.29
CA VAL A 64 -19.33 -23.11 17.34
C VAL A 64 -18.88 -22.65 18.73
N VAL A 65 -17.57 -22.42 18.91
CA VAL A 65 -16.99 -22.02 20.19
C VAL A 65 -17.01 -20.50 20.31
N ASP A 66 -17.60 -19.99 21.40
CA ASP A 66 -17.67 -18.55 21.69
C ASP A 66 -16.27 -17.90 21.76
N VAL A 67 -16.18 -16.67 21.28
CA VAL A 67 -14.97 -15.83 21.35
C VAL A 67 -14.41 -15.74 22.77
N ALA A 68 -15.25 -15.63 23.80
CA ALA A 68 -14.81 -15.57 25.20
C ALA A 68 -14.10 -16.87 25.63
N VAL A 69 -14.55 -18.02 25.14
CA VAL A 69 -13.92 -19.32 25.40
C VAL A 69 -12.60 -19.41 24.64
N TRP A 70 -12.57 -19.01 23.36
CA TRP A 70 -11.34 -18.93 22.58
C TRP A 70 -10.27 -18.08 23.26
N GLN A 71 -10.63 -16.90 23.76
CA GLN A 71 -9.69 -15.99 24.45
C GLN A 71 -9.08 -16.64 25.70
N LYS A 72 -9.87 -17.44 26.44
CA LYS A 72 -9.42 -18.14 27.65
C LYS A 72 -8.48 -19.31 27.33
N ILE A 73 -8.73 -20.06 26.26
CA ILE A 73 -7.95 -21.26 25.93
C ILE A 73 -6.76 -20.99 25.00
N THR A 74 -6.82 -19.95 24.18
CA THR A 74 -5.78 -19.62 23.19
C THR A 74 -4.38 -19.49 23.81
N PRO A 75 -4.19 -18.86 24.99
CA PRO A 75 -2.88 -18.83 25.64
C PRO A 75 -2.34 -20.21 26.01
N GLN A 76 -3.22 -21.16 26.35
CA GLN A 76 -2.85 -22.53 26.68
C GLN A 76 -2.54 -23.33 25.41
N LEU A 77 -3.35 -23.18 24.36
CA LEU A 77 -3.09 -23.78 23.04
C LEU A 77 -1.75 -23.31 22.47
N ARG A 78 -1.43 -22.02 22.56
CA ARG A 78 -0.14 -21.46 22.12
C ARG A 78 1.04 -22.11 22.85
N LYS A 79 0.91 -22.35 24.16
CA LYS A 79 1.94 -23.06 24.94
C LYS A 79 2.10 -24.51 24.49
N LEU A 80 0.99 -25.22 24.24
CA LEU A 80 1.00 -26.61 23.76
C LEU A 80 1.65 -26.72 22.37
N LEU A 81 1.42 -25.74 21.50
CA LEU A 81 2.00 -25.68 20.15
C LEU A 81 3.45 -25.15 20.13
N GLY A 82 4.07 -24.89 21.28
CA GLY A 82 5.43 -24.36 21.34
C GLY A 82 5.56 -22.94 20.77
N MET A 83 4.49 -22.14 20.81
CA MET A 83 4.46 -20.72 20.43
C MET A 83 4.42 -19.82 21.68
N PRO A 84 5.51 -19.70 22.46
CA PRO A 84 5.55 -18.84 23.63
C PRO A 84 5.39 -17.36 23.20
N GLY A 85 4.42 -16.66 23.82
CA GLY A 85 3.95 -15.26 23.64
C GLY A 85 4.77 -14.32 22.75
N SER A 86 4.18 -13.54 21.85
CA SER A 86 3.34 -12.38 22.16
C SER A 86 2.71 -11.88 20.85
N VAL A 87 1.39 -11.64 20.83
CA VAL A 87 0.87 -10.53 20.04
C VAL A 87 0.14 -9.67 21.05
N GLU A 88 0.83 -8.64 21.53
CA GLU A 88 0.13 -7.50 22.11
C GLU A 88 -0.98 -7.11 21.14
N SER A 89 -2.20 -7.07 21.66
CA SER A 89 -3.35 -6.52 20.98
C SER A 89 -2.96 -5.22 20.30
N THR A 90 -2.90 -5.22 18.96
CA THR A 90 -3.03 -4.00 18.17
C THR A 90 -4.49 -3.55 18.22
N ALA A 91 -5.02 -3.39 19.42
CA ALA A 91 -6.24 -2.65 19.72
C ALA A 91 -5.81 -1.23 20.09
N ASN A 92 -5.18 -0.53 19.14
CA ASN A 92 -5.07 0.93 19.19
C ASN A 92 -5.18 1.51 17.78
N GLY A 93 -6.28 1.17 17.12
CA GLY A 93 -6.73 1.88 15.92
C GLY A 93 -7.54 3.10 16.32
N GLY A 94 -6.90 4.26 16.37
CA GLY A 94 -7.55 5.56 16.18
C GLY A 94 -7.95 6.34 17.42
N ALA A 95 -6.99 6.99 18.11
CA ALA A 95 -7.24 8.23 18.85
C ALA A 95 -5.93 8.91 19.28
N LYS A 96 -5.32 9.72 18.40
CA LYS A 96 -4.69 11.03 18.70
C LYS A 96 -3.82 11.46 17.52
N GLY A 97 -4.44 12.25 16.65
CA GLY A 97 -3.79 13.12 15.67
C GLY A 97 -4.58 14.43 15.63
N ALA A 98 -4.72 15.09 16.77
CA ALA A 98 -5.27 16.42 16.88
C ALA A 98 -4.68 17.09 18.13
N ALA A 99 -3.59 17.81 17.93
CA ALA A 99 -3.17 18.91 18.76
C ALA A 99 -2.41 19.87 17.83
N SER A 100 -3.15 20.91 17.40
CA SER A 100 -2.59 22.20 17.01
C SER A 100 -2.02 22.90 18.24
#